data_AF-A0A812NBI5-F1
#
_entry.id   AF-A0A812NBI5-F1
#
_cell.length_a   1.000
_cell.length_b   1.000
_cell.length_c   1.000
_cell.angle_alpha   90.00
_cell.angle_beta   90.00
_cell.angle_gamma   90.00
#
_symmetry.space_group_name_H-M   'P 1'
#
loop_
_entity.id
_entity.type
_entity.pdbx_description
1 polymer ?
#
loop_
_entity_poly.entity_id
_entity_poly.type
_entity_poly.pdbx_seq_one_letter_code
_entity_poly.pdbx_strand_id
1 'polypeptide(L)'
;MHRVLKPGGLAVVAFSHRAFIEKAVQVWAAEPDDGEGHAHLVSRYFQHGPKDGWEKLATVDISPRHGDPVWLVTAVKSVST
;
A
#
# COMPACT_ATOMS: atom_id res chain seq x y z
N MET A 1 -1.51 9.40 -5.44
CA MET A 1 -0.44 9.93 -4.55
C MET A 1 0.69 10.60 -5.33
N HIS A 2 1.26 9.95 -6.37
CA HIS A 2 2.42 10.46 -7.11
C HIS A 2 2.32 11.93 -7.59
N ARG A 3 1.16 12.33 -8.15
CA ARG A 3 0.96 13.69 -8.69
C ARG A 3 1.05 14.81 -7.64
N VAL A 4 0.73 14.53 -6.38
CA VAL A 4 0.59 15.56 -5.33
C VAL A 4 1.76 15.60 -4.36
N LEU A 5 2.54 14.51 -4.25
CA LEU A 5 3.75 14.51 -3.43
C LEU A 5 4.88 15.27 -4.14
N LYS A 6 5.62 16.07 -3.37
CA LYS A 6 6.91 16.62 -3.82
C LYS A 6 7.92 15.48 -4.05
N PRO A 7 8.93 15.66 -4.92
CA PRO A 7 10.05 14.72 -5.04
C PRO A 7 10.66 14.43 -3.66
N GLY A 8 10.97 13.15 -3.38
CA GLY A 8 11.42 12.68 -2.07
C GLY A 8 10.32 12.59 -0.99
N GLY A 9 9.05 12.85 -1.34
CA GLY A 9 7.93 12.73 -0.41
C GLY A 9 7.57 11.28 -0.07
N LEU A 10 7.26 11.01 1.19
CA LEU A 10 6.81 9.69 1.66
C LEU A 10 5.31 9.49 1.40
N ALA A 11 4.96 8.41 0.71
CA ALA A 11 3.63 7.85 0.67
C ALA A 11 3.50 6.75 1.72
N VAL A 12 2.37 6.74 2.44
CA VAL A 12 2.01 5.69 3.40
C VAL A 12 0.57 5.28 3.11
N VAL A 13 0.35 4.00 2.82
CA VAL A 13 -0.97 3.39 2.71
C VAL A 13 -1.15 2.48 3.92
N ALA A 14 -2.09 2.84 4.80
CA ALA A 14 -2.46 2.04 5.96
C ALA A 14 -3.82 1.38 5.71
N PHE A 15 -3.93 0.09 6.02
CA PHE A 15 -5.20 -0.64 5.89
C PHE A 15 -5.29 -1.79 6.92
N SER A 16 -6.51 -2.24 7.18
CA SER A 16 -6.82 -3.48 7.91
C SER A 16 -7.62 -4.42 7.00
N HIS A 17 -8.03 -5.58 7.52
CA HIS A 17 -8.97 -6.46 6.81
C HIS A 17 -10.37 -5.85 6.64
N ARG A 18 -10.70 -4.75 7.36
CA ARG A 18 -12.00 -4.09 7.25
C ARG A 18 -12.02 -3.12 6.08
N ALA A 19 -12.61 -3.55 4.98
CA ALA A 19 -12.90 -2.70 3.83
C ALA A 19 -14.39 -2.78 3.46
N PHE A 20 -14.90 -1.75 2.78
CA PHE A 20 -16.18 -1.84 2.07
C PHE A 20 -15.97 -2.72 0.83
N ILE A 21 -16.23 -4.02 0.96
CA ILE A 21 -15.80 -5.02 -0.02
C ILE A 21 -16.44 -4.80 -1.39
N GLU A 22 -17.65 -4.22 -1.43
CA GLU A 22 -18.38 -3.85 -2.64
C GLU A 22 -17.70 -2.72 -3.42
N LYS A 23 -16.74 -2.02 -2.81
CA LYS A 23 -15.92 -0.96 -3.42
C LYS A 23 -14.48 -1.41 -3.68
N ALA A 24 -14.11 -2.61 -3.26
CA ALA A 24 -12.77 -3.13 -3.44
C ALA A 24 -12.59 -3.66 -4.88
N VAL A 25 -11.35 -3.65 -5.37
CA VAL A 25 -11.01 -4.34 -6.61
C VAL A 25 -11.20 -5.85 -6.40
N GLN A 26 -11.61 -6.58 -7.45
CA GLN A 26 -11.95 -8.01 -7.32
C GLN A 26 -10.82 -8.86 -6.73
N VAL A 27 -9.57 -8.57 -7.08
CA VAL A 27 -8.40 -9.27 -6.53
C VAL A 27 -8.23 -9.08 -5.02
N TRP A 28 -8.66 -7.94 -4.46
CA TRP A 28 -8.71 -7.73 -3.02
C TRP A 28 -9.86 -8.51 -2.39
N ALA A 29 -11.03 -8.45 -3.02
CA ALA A 29 -12.25 -9.08 -2.51
C ALA A 29 -12.23 -10.62 -2.53
N ALA A 30 -11.35 -11.22 -3.34
CA ALA A 30 -11.20 -12.66 -3.41
C ALA A 30 -10.68 -13.28 -2.11
N GLU A 31 -9.81 -12.57 -1.39
CA GLU A 31 -9.18 -13.04 -0.15
C GLU A 31 -9.17 -11.90 0.91
N PRO A 32 -10.32 -11.56 1.52
CA PRO A 32 -10.47 -10.34 2.33
C PRO A 32 -9.65 -10.30 3.63
N ASP A 33 -9.17 -11.45 4.11
CA ASP A 33 -8.39 -11.58 5.34
C ASP A 33 -6.88 -11.80 5.09
N ASP A 34 -6.44 -11.86 3.83
CA ASP A 34 -5.03 -12.05 3.46
C ASP A 34 -4.26 -10.70 3.49
N GLY A 35 -3.89 -10.28 4.69
CA GLY A 35 -3.17 -9.02 4.91
C GLY A 35 -1.81 -8.96 4.20
N GLU A 36 -1.06 -10.06 4.15
CA GLU A 36 0.24 -10.11 3.47
C GLU A 36 0.06 -10.00 1.94
N GLY A 37 -0.89 -10.76 1.38
CA GLY A 37 -1.25 -10.70 -0.02
C GLY A 37 -1.79 -9.33 -0.42
N HIS A 38 -2.59 -8.68 0.43
CA HIS A 38 -3.04 -7.31 0.23
C HIS A 38 -1.88 -6.32 0.25
N ALA A 39 -0.92 -6.47 1.16
CA ALA A 39 0.26 -5.62 1.19
C ALA A 39 1.15 -5.82 -0.06
N HIS A 40 1.24 -7.06 -0.54
CA HIS A 40 1.89 -7.36 -1.81
C HIS A 40 1.15 -6.70 -2.99
N LEU A 41 -0.18 -6.77 -3.03
CA LEU A 41 -1.02 -6.13 -4.04
C LEU A 41 -0.84 -4.61 -4.04
N VAL A 42 -0.87 -3.95 -2.88
CA VAL A 42 -0.62 -2.49 -2.79
C VAL A 42 0.80 -2.16 -3.27
N SER A 43 1.78 -2.98 -2.92
CA SER A 43 3.17 -2.83 -3.39
C SER A 43 3.27 -2.90 -4.92
N ARG A 44 2.48 -3.76 -5.60
CA ARG A 44 2.43 -3.82 -7.07
C ARG A 44 1.96 -2.51 -7.70
N TYR A 45 1.01 -1.80 -7.08
CA TYR A 45 0.58 -0.49 -7.58
C TYR A 45 1.70 0.56 -7.52
N PHE A 46 2.58 0.50 -6.52
CA PHE A 46 3.78 1.34 -6.48
C PHE A 46 4.78 0.95 -7.58
N GLN A 47 5.03 -0.35 -7.76
CA GLN A 47 6.00 -0.85 -8.75
C GLN A 47 5.61 -0.57 -10.20
N HIS A 48 4.31 -0.61 -10.52
CA HIS A 48 3.81 -0.56 -11.90
C HIS A 48 3.03 0.72 -12.24
N GLY A 49 2.83 1.64 -11.28
CA GLY A 49 1.99 2.82 -11.46
C GLY A 49 2.64 3.93 -12.31
N PRO A 50 3.41 4.87 -11.72
CA PRO A 50 3.95 6.02 -12.44
C PRO A 50 5.32 5.76 -13.09
N LYS A 51 5.56 6.41 -14.23
CA LYS A 51 6.83 6.33 -14.99
C LYS A 51 8.04 6.84 -14.21
N ASP A 52 7.88 7.93 -13.45
CA ASP A 52 8.96 8.51 -12.63
C ASP A 52 9.23 7.68 -11.36
N GLY A 53 8.35 6.70 -11.08
CA GLY A 53 8.60 5.63 -10.13
C GLY A 53 8.51 6.00 -8.65
N TRP A 54 8.84 5.01 -7.84
CA TRP A 54 8.96 5.09 -6.40
C TRP A 54 10.21 4.32 -5.96
N GLU A 55 10.80 4.76 -4.87
CA GLU A 55 11.98 4.14 -4.26
C GLU A 55 11.68 3.76 -2.80
N LYS A 56 12.55 2.92 -2.21
CA LYS A 56 12.48 2.51 -0.80
C LYS A 56 11.11 1.94 -0.41
N LEU A 57 10.54 1.13 -1.30
CA LEU A 57 9.28 0.43 -1.05
C LEU A 57 9.45 -0.56 0.12
N ALA A 58 8.54 -0.49 1.08
CA ALA A 58 8.53 -1.39 2.23
C ALA A 58 7.10 -1.71 2.65
N THR A 59 6.95 -2.91 3.19
CA THR A 59 5.73 -3.39 3.84
C THR A 59 6.04 -3.63 5.31
N VAL A 60 5.14 -3.19 6.19
CA VAL A 60 5.29 -3.38 7.64
C VAL A 60 3.96 -3.86 8.21
N ASP A 61 3.99 -4.97 8.93
CA ASP A 61 2.89 -5.38 9.80
C ASP A 61 3.03 -4.64 11.14
N ILE A 62 2.04 -3.79 11.46
CA ILE A 62 1.94 -3.06 12.73
C ILE A 62 0.73 -3.53 13.54
N SER A 63 0.27 -4.76 13.30
CA SER A 63 -0.90 -5.32 13.96
C SER A 63 -0.72 -5.33 15.47
N PRO A 64 -1.72 -4.85 16.23
CA PRO A 64 -1.67 -4.89 17.68
C PRO A 64 -1.80 -6.33 18.17
N ARG A 65 -1.32 -6.60 19.38
CA ARG A 65 -1.54 -7.89 20.05
C ARG A 65 -3.02 -8.22 20.24
N HIS A 66 -3.85 -7.18 20.38
CA HIS A 66 -5.31 -7.28 20.51
C HIS A 66 -5.97 -6.23 19.62
N GLY A 67 -6.89 -6.65 18.75
CA GLY A 67 -7.59 -5.78 17.81
C GLY A 67 -7.47 -6.28 16.37
N ASP A 68 -7.92 -5.46 15.43
CA ASP A 68 -7.80 -5.77 14.00
C ASP A 68 -6.34 -5.62 13.53
N PRO A 69 -5.88 -6.47 12.60
CA PRO A 69 -4.57 -6.33 11.99
C PRO A 69 -4.46 -5.02 11.21
N VAL A 70 -3.26 -4.44 11.18
CA VAL A 70 -2.98 -3.21 10.44
C VAL A 70 -1.66 -3.34 9.71
N TRP A 71 -1.70 -3.07 8.41
CA TRP A 71 -0.56 -3.14 7.51
C TRP A 71 -0.25 -1.75 6.97
N LEU A 72 1.04 -1.47 6.82
CA LEU A 72 1.55 -0.28 6.15
C LEU A 72 2.30 -0.70 4.89
N VAL A 73 2.02 -0.02 3.78
CA VAL A 73 2.90 -0.02 2.60
C VAL A 73 3.40 1.40 2.39
N THR A 74 4.71 1.55 2.42
CA THR A 74 5.39 2.85 2.32
C THR A 74 6.27 2.90 1.10
N ALA A 75 6.33 4.05 0.43
CA ALA A 75 7.28 4.30 -0.64
C ALA A 75 7.65 5.77 -0.70
N VAL A 76 8.87 6.08 -1.12
CA VAL A 76 9.33 7.45 -1.32
C VAL A 76 9.20 7.78 -2.81
N LYS A 77 8.61 8.93 -3.13
CA LYS A 77 8.55 9.40 -4.51
C LYS A 77 9.97 9.68 -5.00
N SER A 78 10.38 9.04 -6.10
CA SER A 78 11.71 9.24 -6.67
C SER A 78 11.99 10.72 -6.90
N VAL A 79 13.20 11.15 -6.60
CA VAL A 79 13.68 12.45 -7.05
C VAL A 79 14.01 12.29 -8.53
N SER A 80 13.29 12.99 -9.40
CA SER A 80 13.65 13.04 -10.82
C SER A 80 15.11 13.47 -10.93
N THR A 81 15.97 12.60 -11.48
CA THR A 81 17.36 12.94 -11.81
C THR A 81 17.39 14.01 -12.90
#